data_AF-A0A915JP11-F1
#
_entry.id   AF-A0A915JP11-F1
#
_cell.length_a   1.000
_cell.length_b   1.000
_cell.length_c   1.000
_cell.angle_alpha   90.00
_cell.angle_beta   90.00
_cell.angle_gamma   90.00
#
_symmetry.space_group_name_H-M   'P 1'
#
loop_
_entity.id
_entity.type
_entity.pdbx_description
1 polymer ?
#
loop_
_entity_poly.entity_id
_entity_poly.type
_entity_poly.pdbx_seq_one_letter_code
_entity_poly.pdbx_strand_id
1 'polypeptide(L)'
;MKGHSIHLPPRSEQPTHHGQKLNWNYTINLIGEKVPDPDIHCCEICDLPILIYGRMLPCKHVFCYDCASKAVKVCPSYCVSWNR
;
A
#
# COMPACT_ATOMS: atom_id res chain seq x y z
N MET A 1 17.64 23.46 24.92
CA MET A 1 16.74 23.26 23.76
C MET A 1 15.47 24.06 24.05
N LYS A 2 15.14 25.06 23.23
CA LYS A 2 14.12 26.08 23.55
C LYS A 2 12.73 25.48 23.33
N GLY A 3 11.91 25.43 24.38
CA GLY A 3 10.51 25.00 24.28
C GLY A 3 9.71 26.00 23.45
N HIS A 4 9.18 25.56 22.32
CA HIS A 4 8.23 26.35 21.54
C HIS A 4 6.90 26.39 22.30
N SER A 5 6.59 27.54 22.89
CA SER A 5 5.26 27.82 23.44
C SER A 5 4.27 27.94 22.28
N ILE A 6 3.42 26.93 22.09
CA ILE A 6 2.29 27.01 21.16
C ILE A 6 1.33 28.10 21.66
N HIS A 7 1.22 29.21 20.93
CA HIS A 7 0.25 30.23 21.24
C HIS A 7 -1.11 29.73 20.73
N LEU A 8 -1.96 29.26 21.65
CA LEU A 8 -3.33 28.85 21.31
C LEU A 8 -4.13 30.12 20.95
N PRO A 9 -4.90 30.13 19.85
CA PRO A 9 -5.72 31.27 19.49
C PRO A 9 -6.78 31.55 20.55
N PRO A 10 -7.20 32.83 20.73
CA PRO A 10 -8.22 33.20 21.68
C PRO A 10 -9.53 32.43 21.43
N ARG A 11 -10.22 32.07 22.53
CA ARG A 11 -11.39 31.17 22.60
C ARG A 11 -12.56 31.56 21.68
N SER A 12 -12.59 32.79 21.16
CA SER A 12 -13.62 33.34 20.28
C SER A 12 -13.55 32.90 18.81
N GLU A 13 -12.42 32.34 18.35
CA GLU A 13 -12.19 32.00 16.93
C GLU A 13 -12.13 30.49 16.66
N GLN A 14 -12.58 29.66 17.60
CA GLN A 14 -12.51 28.20 17.42
C GLN A 14 -13.52 27.72 16.37
N PRO A 15 -13.09 26.89 15.40
CA PRO A 15 -13.99 26.35 14.40
C PRO A 15 -15.08 25.49 15.06
N THR A 16 -16.32 25.68 14.63
CA THR A 16 -17.47 24.90 15.08
C THR A 16 -17.97 24.01 13.94
N HIS A 17 -18.44 22.81 14.27
CA HIS A 17 -19.10 21.91 13.33
C HIS A 17 -20.42 21.46 13.96
N HIS A 18 -21.54 21.70 13.27
CA HIS A 18 -22.91 21.51 13.80
C HIS A 18 -23.16 22.17 15.17
N GLY A 19 -22.63 23.37 15.41
CA GLY A 19 -22.80 24.09 16.68
C GLY A 19 -21.97 23.51 17.85
N GLN A 20 -21.23 22.42 17.62
CA GLN A 20 -20.32 21.84 18.58
C GLN A 20 -18.91 22.40 18.35
N LYS A 21 -18.24 22.79 19.45
CA LYS A 21 -16.86 23.29 19.41
C LYS A 21 -15.92 22.15 19.03
N LEU A 22 -15.20 22.29 17.93
CA LEU A 22 -14.15 21.35 17.57
C LEU A 22 -12.94 21.62 18.48
N ASN A 23 -12.59 20.65 19.30
CA ASN A 23 -11.36 20.67 20.08
C ASN A 23 -10.26 19.99 19.26
N TRP A 24 -9.17 20.70 18.98
CA TRP A 24 -7.99 20.14 18.32
C TRP A 24 -7.31 19.02 19.13
N ASN A 25 -7.63 18.88 20.42
CA ASN A 25 -7.17 17.77 21.28
C ASN A 25 -8.09 16.53 21.22
N TYR A 26 -8.84 16.34 20.12
CA TYR A 26 -9.59 15.10 19.94
C TYR A 26 -8.63 13.94 19.69
N THR A 27 -8.77 12.85 20.43
CA THR A 27 -7.99 11.63 20.20
C THR A 27 -8.47 10.99 18.89
N ILE A 28 -7.72 11.21 17.82
CA ILE A 28 -7.98 10.60 16.52
C ILE A 28 -7.51 9.14 16.58
N ASN A 29 -8.43 8.19 16.43
CA ASN A 29 -8.08 6.80 16.17
C ASN A 29 -7.73 6.66 14.69
N LEU A 30 -6.45 6.74 14.35
CA LEU A 30 -5.97 6.47 12.99
C LEU A 30 -6.16 4.97 12.71
N ILE A 31 -7.19 4.63 11.93
CA ILE A 31 -7.44 3.26 11.46
C ILE A 31 -6.74 3.11 10.11
N GLY A 32 -5.67 2.30 10.10
CA GLY A 32 -4.90 1.98 8.91
C GLY A 32 -3.45 1.72 9.28
N GLU A 33 -3.09 0.45 9.46
CA GLU A 33 -1.68 0.07 9.50
C GLU A 33 -1.11 0.32 8.10
N LYS A 34 -0.32 1.38 7.95
CA LYS A 34 0.47 1.60 6.75
C LYS A 34 1.47 0.45 6.69
N VAL A 35 1.30 -0.47 5.74
CA VAL A 35 2.31 -1.48 5.44
C VAL A 35 3.57 -0.71 5.01
N PRO A 36 4.64 -0.70 5.83
CA PRO A 36 5.89 -0.09 5.43
C PRO A 36 6.45 -1.00 4.33
N ASP A 37 6.50 -0.45 3.12
CA ASP A 37 7.14 -1.08 1.97
C ASP A 37 6.49 -2.40 1.51
N PRO A 38 5.26 -2.33 0.93
CA PRO A 38 4.69 -3.51 0.30
C PRO A 38 5.62 -4.01 -0.82
N ASP A 39 5.89 -5.31 -0.83
CA ASP A 39 6.64 -5.95 -1.91
C ASP A 39 5.83 -5.85 -3.22
N ILE A 40 6.22 -4.90 -4.07
CA ILE A 40 5.67 -4.72 -5.41
C ILE A 40 6.54 -5.53 -6.36
N HIS A 41 5.92 -6.46 -7.09
CA HIS A 41 6.58 -7.20 -8.16
C HIS A 41 6.21 -6.63 -9.52
N CYS A 42 6.94 -7.01 -10.57
CA CYS A 42 6.54 -6.73 -11.95
C CYS A 42 5.99 -8.01 -12.60
N CYS A 43 4.95 -7.87 -13.40
CA CYS A 43 4.42 -8.98 -14.20
C CYS A 43 5.41 -9.36 -15.31
N GLU A 44 5.75 -10.64 -15.45
CA GLU A 44 6.72 -11.08 -16.46
C GLU A 44 6.23 -11.03 -17.92
N ILE A 45 4.94 -10.76 -18.14
CA ILE A 45 4.36 -10.68 -19.49
C ILE A 45 4.17 -9.23 -19.96
N CYS A 46 3.76 -8.34 -19.06
CA CYS A 46 3.43 -6.94 -19.41
C CYS A 46 4.31 -5.91 -18.72
N ASP A 47 5.25 -6.33 -17.87
CA ASP A 47 6.19 -5.49 -17.12
C ASP A 47 5.55 -4.43 -16.20
N LEU A 48 4.24 -4.55 -15.95
CA LEU A 48 3.53 -3.64 -15.06
C LEU A 48 3.75 -4.02 -13.59
N PRO A 49 3.90 -3.02 -12.69
CA PRO A 49 4.00 -3.26 -11.26
C PRO A 49 2.68 -3.79 -10.70
N ILE A 50 2.75 -4.80 -9.84
CA ILE A 50 1.62 -5.50 -9.25
C ILE A 50 1.82 -5.74 -7.75
N LEU A 51 0.75 -5.48 -7.00
CA LEU A 51 0.66 -5.75 -5.57
C LEU A 51 0.04 -7.12 -5.29
N ILE A 52 -0.96 -7.50 -6.08
CA ILE A 52 -1.61 -8.82 -6.01
C ILE A 52 -1.20 -9.59 -7.24
N TYR A 53 -0.66 -10.79 -7.03
CA TYR A 53 -0.06 -11.57 -8.10
C TYR A 53 -0.20 -13.07 -7.84
N GLY A 54 -0.22 -13.84 -8.92
CA GLY A 54 -0.11 -15.30 -8.87
C GLY A 54 1.36 -15.72 -9.02
N ARG A 55 1.77 -16.77 -8.30
CA ARG A 55 3.07 -17.44 -8.50
C ARG A 55 2.85 -18.77 -9.22
N MET A 56 3.55 -18.99 -10.31
CA MET A 56 3.54 -20.29 -10.97
C MET A 56 4.51 -21.24 -10.27
N LEU A 57 4.04 -22.39 -9.82
CA LEU A 57 4.87 -23.42 -9.20
C LEU A 57 5.23 -24.50 -10.23
N PRO A 58 6.46 -25.05 -10.23
CA PRO A 58 7.56 -24.80 -9.27
C PRO A 58 8.48 -23.61 -9.63
N CYS A 59 8.31 -23.00 -10.80
CA CYS A 59 9.26 -22.03 -11.37
C CYS A 59 9.31 -20.64 -10.70
N LYS A 60 8.36 -20.34 -9.81
CA LYS A 60 8.21 -19.07 -9.07
C LYS A 60 7.97 -17.82 -9.91
N HIS A 61 7.68 -17.94 -11.21
CA HIS A 61 7.38 -16.79 -12.06
C HIS A 61 6.12 -16.05 -11.58
N VAL A 62 6.12 -14.73 -11.75
CA VAL A 62 5.13 -13.80 -11.19
C VAL A 62 4.31 -13.13 -12.29
N PHE A 63 2.98 -13.19 -12.16
CA PHE A 63 2.06 -12.65 -13.17
C PHE A 63 0.94 -11.82 -12.55
N CYS A 64 0.50 -10.78 -13.26
CA CYS A 64 -0.76 -10.11 -12.95
C CYS A 64 -1.95 -11.02 -13.27
N TYR A 65 -3.11 -10.74 -12.68
CA TYR A 65 -4.33 -11.53 -12.88
C TYR A 65 -4.72 -11.66 -14.37
N ASP A 66 -4.64 -10.57 -15.13
CA ASP A 66 -5.02 -10.55 -16.54
C ASP A 66 -4.06 -11.37 -17.42
N CYS A 67 -2.77 -11.35 -17.12
CA CYS A 67 -1.79 -12.15 -17.84
C CYS A 67 -1.89 -13.63 -17.44
N ALA A 68 -2.09 -13.92 -16.16
CA ALA A 68 -2.26 -15.29 -15.66
C ALA A 68 -3.52 -15.98 -16.22
N SER A 69 -4.62 -15.24 -16.35
CA SER A 69 -5.89 -15.78 -16.90
C SER A 69 -5.82 -16.09 -18.39
N LYS A 70 -4.97 -15.38 -19.15
CA LYS A 70 -4.73 -15.60 -20.58
C LYS A 70 -3.59 -16.58 -20.85
N ALA A 71 -2.69 -16.76 -19.88
CA ALA A 71 -1.57 -17.67 -20.02
C ALA A 71 -2.09 -19.11 -20.15
N VAL A 72 -1.69 -19.78 -21.24
CA VAL A 72 -1.71 -21.24 -21.30
C VAL A 72 -0.83 -21.73 -20.15
N LYS A 73 -1.16 -22.85 -19.49
CA LYS A 73 -0.47 -23.40 -18.29
C LYS A 73 1.00 -23.81 -18.51
N VAL A 74 1.69 -23.16 -19.44
CA VAL A 74 3.05 -23.37 -19.89
C VAL A 74 3.84 -22.12 -19.54
N CYS A 75 5.04 -22.35 -19.02
CA CYS A 75 5.94 -21.28 -18.64
C CYS A 75 6.40 -20.47 -19.87
N PRO A 76 6.26 -19.13 -19.88
CA PRO A 76 6.56 -18.29 -21.05
C PRO A 76 8.05 -18.22 -21.40
N SER A 77 8.93 -18.50 -20.43
CA SER A 77 10.37 -18.57 -20.66
C SER A 77 10.88 -19.94 -20.23
N TYR A 78 11.56 -20.64 -21.15
CA TYR A 78 12.27 -21.91 -20.98
C TYR A 78 12.69 -22.21 -19.52
N CYS A 79 11.82 -22.87 -18.75
CA CYS A 79 12.15 -23.27 -17.39
C CYS A 79 12.91 -24.60 -17.46
N VAL A 80 14.13 -24.56 -18.00
CA VAL A 80 15.08 -25.68 -17.91
C VAL A 80 15.78 -25.59 -16.56
N SER A 81 15.30 -26.40 -15.62
CA SER A 81 15.94 -26.80 -14.35
C SER A 81 16.84 -25.75 -13.67
N TRP A 82 16.42 -25.17 -12.54
CA TRP A 82 17.41 -24.73 -11.55
C TRP A 82 16.91 -24.98 -10.13
N ASN A 83 17.34 -26.13 -9.59
CA ASN A 83 17.57 -26.29 -8.15
C ASN A 83 18.73 -25.33 -7.78
N ARG A 84 18.43 -24.18 -7.18
CA ARG A 84 19.32 -23.53 -6.21
C ARG A 84 18.49 -22.79 -5.19
#